data_AF-A0A3Q0S7P4-F1
#
_entry.id   AF-A0A3Q0S7P4-F1
#
_cell.length_a   1.000
_cell.length_b   1.000
_cell.length_c   1.000
_cell.angle_alpha   90.00
_cell.angle_beta   90.00
_cell.angle_gamma   90.00
#
_symmetry.space_group_name_H-M   'P 1'
#
loop_
_entity.id
_entity.type
_entity.pdbx_description
1 polymer ?
#
loop_
_entity_poly.entity_id
_entity_poly.type
_entity_poly.pdbx_seq_one_letter_code
_entity_poly.pdbx_strand_id
1 'polypeptide(L)'
;MTQTSPLFAACLLLLVALSPQVSADGLVNEDVKRTLDLGTHLAKLTAEIVLSNQGNSAVQSFILAVEADLAPHLAYIGASVKGDEEEDGTLEVQQTTVNGQSGEFYKVQLPSTLAAGAQLKTKVEMTFSHVLKPFPTHITQAERQLVIFQGNHYFYSPYPTRSQTTRVRLASKTVESYTKLGNPSKTDEIIEYGPFRDIAPFSEDTMKIHYENNTPFLTISSITRTIEVSHWGNIAVEETIDLRHTGAILKGPFSRYDYQRQSDSGISSVKSFKTILPASAQDVYYRDEIGNISTSHLQVLDDSVEVEVRPRFPLFGGWKTHYIIGYNLPSYEYLYTLGDQYALKMRLIDHVYDDQVIDEMTVKIILPEGARNIHVDTPYKINRMPNQLHYTYLDTFGRPVLVATKSNLVEQHIQDFVVHYNFNKILMLQEPLLVVGAFYILFFTVIIYVRLDFAITKDPAAEVRMKVASITEQVLTLVNKRLGLYRHMDEVVNRYKQSRDTGALNSGRKTLEADHRTLTNEISSLQARLKAEGSDLADKVGEVQKLDGQVKELVCRSCQEAERLVAGKVKKEAYIESEKNLAIKRQDFVSRIDSLLDAL
;
A
#
# COMPACT_ATOMS: atom_id res chain seq x y z
N MET A 1 -49.89 21.75 -90.61
CA MET A 1 -49.75 20.31 -90.33
C MET A 1 -49.46 20.15 -88.85
N THR A 2 -50.40 19.47 -88.16
CA THR A 2 -50.23 18.63 -86.96
C THR A 2 -49.60 19.29 -85.71
N GLN A 3 -50.39 19.74 -84.72
CA GLN A 3 -51.03 18.96 -83.63
C GLN A 3 -50.05 18.05 -82.86
N THR A 4 -49.83 18.30 -81.55
CA THR A 4 -50.46 17.57 -80.43
C THR A 4 -49.99 18.10 -79.05
N SER A 5 -50.98 18.56 -78.28
CA SER A 5 -51.28 18.52 -76.84
C SER A 5 -50.28 18.19 -75.69
N PRO A 6 -50.60 18.66 -74.46
CA PRO A 6 -49.73 18.74 -73.29
C PRO A 6 -50.09 17.71 -72.19
N LEU A 7 -49.10 17.16 -71.48
CA LEU A 7 -49.30 16.36 -70.26
C LEU A 7 -47.93 16.11 -69.60
N PHE A 8 -47.38 17.07 -68.85
CA PHE A 8 -46.31 16.81 -67.85
C PHE A 8 -46.02 18.03 -66.95
N ALA A 9 -47.06 18.80 -66.62
CA ALA A 9 -46.96 19.96 -65.73
C ALA A 9 -47.82 19.76 -64.48
N ALA A 10 -47.49 18.77 -63.64
CA ALA A 10 -48.17 18.56 -62.35
C ALA A 10 -47.40 17.73 -61.30
N CYS A 11 -46.06 17.64 -61.34
CA CYS A 11 -45.32 16.82 -60.35
C CYS A 11 -44.03 17.46 -59.81
N LEU A 12 -43.88 18.78 -59.88
CA LEU A 12 -42.68 19.47 -59.38
C LEU A 12 -43.02 20.57 -58.36
N LEU A 13 -43.72 20.20 -57.27
CA LEU A 13 -44.00 21.12 -56.15
C LEU A 13 -44.21 20.41 -54.80
N LEU A 14 -43.50 19.30 -54.56
CA LEU A 14 -43.41 18.68 -53.24
C LEU A 14 -42.00 18.11 -53.02
N LEU A 15 -41.04 19.00 -52.88
CA LEU A 15 -39.79 18.73 -52.15
C LEU A 15 -39.84 19.60 -50.90
N VAL A 16 -40.71 19.20 -49.98
CA VAL A 16 -40.63 19.60 -48.58
C VAL A 16 -39.30 19.05 -48.05
N ALA A 17 -38.54 19.92 -47.40
CA ALA A 17 -37.29 19.60 -46.75
C ALA A 17 -37.46 18.41 -45.80
N LEU A 18 -36.95 17.25 -46.20
CA LEU A 18 -36.65 16.14 -45.30
C LEU A 18 -35.34 16.50 -44.59
N SER A 19 -35.47 17.27 -43.51
CA SER A 19 -34.49 17.23 -42.43
C SER A 19 -34.43 15.78 -41.91
N PRO A 20 -33.23 15.22 -41.63
CA PRO A 20 -33.15 13.89 -41.04
C PRO A 20 -33.82 13.93 -39.66
N GLN A 21 -35.05 13.45 -39.57
CA GLN A 21 -35.67 13.10 -38.30
C GLN A 21 -34.83 11.96 -37.74
N VAL A 22 -34.05 12.27 -36.71
CA VAL A 22 -33.69 11.27 -35.70
C VAL A 22 -35.01 10.62 -35.30
N SER A 23 -35.19 9.33 -35.58
CA SER A 23 -36.39 8.59 -35.18
C SER A 23 -36.46 8.60 -33.67
N ALA A 24 -37.10 9.61 -33.10
CA ALA A 24 -37.69 9.48 -31.78
C ALA A 24 -38.77 8.42 -31.96
N ASP A 25 -38.55 7.20 -31.45
CA ASP A 25 -39.48 6.06 -31.51
C ASP A 25 -40.78 6.33 -30.72
N GLY A 26 -41.42 7.48 -30.96
CA GLY A 26 -42.53 8.03 -30.21
C GLY A 26 -42.18 8.45 -28.77
N LEU A 27 -40.91 8.47 -28.36
CA LEU A 27 -40.53 8.91 -27.02
C LEU A 27 -40.67 10.44 -26.86
N VAL A 28 -41.28 10.86 -25.76
CA VAL A 28 -41.52 12.25 -25.39
C VAL A 28 -41.16 12.47 -23.92
N ASN A 29 -40.50 13.58 -23.61
CA ASN A 29 -40.30 13.99 -22.22
C ASN A 29 -41.54 14.79 -21.77
N GLU A 30 -42.37 14.21 -20.91
CA GLU A 30 -43.60 14.87 -20.42
C GLU A 30 -43.27 16.01 -19.44
N ASP A 31 -42.34 15.76 -18.51
CA ASP A 31 -41.83 16.76 -17.57
C ASP A 31 -40.35 16.53 -17.32
N VAL A 32 -39.57 17.61 -17.36
CA VAL A 32 -38.13 17.61 -17.05
C VAL A 32 -37.87 18.62 -15.94
N LYS A 33 -37.41 18.12 -14.79
CA LYS A 33 -36.93 18.94 -13.69
C LYS A 33 -35.42 18.88 -13.64
N ARG A 34 -34.79 19.95 -14.11
CA ARG A 34 -33.34 20.05 -14.19
C ARG A 34 -32.81 20.88 -13.03
N THR A 35 -31.89 20.33 -12.26
CA THR A 35 -31.12 21.04 -11.23
C THR A 35 -29.68 21.13 -11.69
N LEU A 36 -29.14 22.34 -11.73
CA LEU A 36 -27.74 22.62 -12.03
C LEU A 36 -27.07 23.19 -10.78
N ASP A 37 -26.23 22.41 -10.13
CA ASP A 37 -25.45 22.84 -8.97
C ASP A 37 -24.09 23.38 -9.44
N LEU A 38 -23.89 24.68 -9.23
CA LEU A 38 -22.67 25.44 -9.50
C LEU A 38 -22.05 25.97 -8.21
N GLY A 39 -22.34 25.32 -7.07
CA GLY A 39 -21.82 25.68 -5.75
C GLY A 39 -20.33 25.42 -5.59
N THR A 40 -19.76 24.50 -6.36
CA THR A 40 -18.35 24.08 -6.26
C THR A 40 -17.57 24.57 -7.49
N HIS A 41 -16.37 24.04 -7.75
CA HIS A 41 -15.64 24.28 -9.00
C HIS A 41 -16.10 23.38 -10.17
N LEU A 42 -17.05 22.48 -9.92
CA LEU A 42 -17.69 21.61 -10.91
C LEU A 42 -19.08 22.13 -11.26
N ALA A 43 -19.59 21.76 -12.44
CA ALA A 43 -21.01 21.91 -12.75
C ALA A 43 -21.68 20.54 -12.70
N LYS A 44 -22.56 20.33 -11.72
CA LYS A 44 -23.29 19.08 -11.53
C LYS A 44 -24.72 19.26 -12.01
N LEU A 45 -25.11 18.50 -13.02
CA LEU A 45 -26.46 18.50 -13.57
C LEU A 45 -27.19 17.25 -13.11
N THR A 46 -28.36 17.42 -12.51
CA THR A 46 -29.31 16.34 -12.23
C THR A 46 -30.62 16.64 -12.94
N ALA A 47 -31.09 15.73 -13.78
CA ALA A 47 -32.37 15.85 -14.47
C ALA A 47 -33.30 14.69 -14.08
N GLU A 48 -34.44 15.02 -13.48
CA GLU A 48 -35.55 14.07 -13.31
C GLU A 48 -36.45 14.18 -14.55
N ILE A 49 -36.57 13.09 -15.29
CA ILE A 49 -37.27 13.02 -16.57
C ILE A 49 -38.45 12.05 -16.44
N VAL A 50 -39.66 12.55 -16.70
CA VAL A 50 -40.85 11.73 -16.91
C VAL A 50 -40.91 11.37 -18.39
N LEU A 51 -40.34 10.22 -18.74
CA LEU A 51 -40.29 9.72 -20.11
C LEU A 51 -41.60 8.99 -20.44
N SER A 52 -42.24 9.36 -21.55
CA SER A 52 -43.45 8.70 -22.04
C SER A 52 -43.23 8.10 -23.42
N ASN A 53 -43.71 6.88 -23.61
CA ASN A 53 -43.73 6.24 -24.92
C ASN A 53 -45.08 6.53 -25.63
N GLN A 54 -45.08 7.47 -26.55
CA GLN A 54 -46.23 7.79 -27.42
C GLN A 54 -46.15 7.08 -28.78
N GLY A 55 -45.21 6.14 -28.94
CA GLY A 55 -45.05 5.32 -30.14
C GLY A 55 -45.98 4.11 -30.17
N ASN A 56 -45.93 3.38 -31.29
CA ASN A 56 -46.76 2.19 -31.50
C ASN A 56 -46.12 0.89 -30.97
N SER A 57 -44.83 0.92 -30.60
CA SER A 57 -44.05 -0.23 -30.17
C SER A 57 -43.42 -0.01 -28.81
N ALA A 58 -43.21 -1.09 -28.06
CA ALA A 58 -42.47 -1.03 -26.80
C ALA A 58 -40.99 -0.70 -27.05
N VAL A 59 -40.41 0.12 -26.18
CA VAL A 59 -39.02 0.60 -26.30
C VAL A 59 -38.20 0.13 -25.10
N GLN A 60 -36.97 -0.35 -25.33
CA GLN A 60 -36.09 -0.86 -24.27
C GLN A 60 -34.92 0.08 -23.94
N SER A 61 -34.79 1.20 -24.64
CA SER A 61 -33.67 2.12 -24.44
C SER A 61 -34.03 3.53 -24.87
N PHE A 62 -33.39 4.53 -24.28
CA PHE A 62 -33.50 5.92 -24.70
C PHE A 62 -32.10 6.53 -24.85
N ILE A 63 -32.02 7.70 -25.50
CA ILE A 63 -30.77 8.40 -25.79
C ILE A 63 -30.68 9.66 -24.95
N LEU A 64 -29.56 9.78 -24.24
CA LEU A 64 -29.10 11.02 -23.63
C LEU A 64 -28.18 11.76 -24.60
N ALA A 65 -28.25 13.08 -24.59
CA ALA A 65 -27.41 13.95 -25.40
C ALA A 65 -26.63 14.92 -24.50
N VAL A 66 -25.41 15.19 -24.91
CA VAL A 66 -24.54 16.21 -24.31
C VAL A 66 -24.15 17.18 -25.41
N GLU A 67 -24.33 18.46 -25.13
CA GLU A 67 -24.07 19.57 -26.05
C GLU A 67 -22.61 19.58 -26.50
N ALA A 68 -22.36 20.01 -27.74
CA ALA A 68 -21.01 20.00 -28.32
C ALA A 68 -20.00 20.84 -27.51
N ASP A 69 -20.46 21.96 -26.93
CA ASP A 69 -19.62 22.86 -26.13
C ASP A 69 -19.24 22.27 -24.77
N LEU A 70 -20.08 21.41 -24.19
CA LEU A 70 -19.86 20.79 -22.88
C LEU A 70 -19.30 19.37 -22.96
N ALA A 71 -19.44 18.69 -24.10
CA ALA A 71 -18.96 17.33 -24.29
C ALA A 71 -17.47 17.12 -23.94
N PRO A 72 -16.53 18.01 -24.34
CA PRO A 72 -15.11 17.85 -23.96
C PRO A 72 -14.85 17.94 -22.45
N HIS A 73 -15.81 18.49 -21.70
CA HIS A 73 -15.73 18.74 -20.27
C HIS A 73 -16.51 17.73 -19.43
N LEU A 74 -17.21 16.78 -20.06
CA LEU A 74 -17.97 15.75 -19.36
C LEU A 74 -17.01 14.78 -18.66
N ALA A 75 -17.08 14.75 -17.33
CA ALA A 75 -16.29 13.83 -16.52
C ALA A 75 -17.08 12.55 -16.22
N TYR A 76 -18.36 12.69 -15.83
CA TYR A 76 -19.21 11.56 -15.45
C TYR A 76 -20.60 11.71 -16.05
N ILE A 77 -21.19 10.58 -16.45
CA ILE A 77 -22.59 10.46 -16.84
C ILE A 77 -23.17 9.18 -16.25
N GLY A 78 -24.30 9.31 -15.58
CA GLY A 78 -25.05 8.21 -14.98
C GLY A 78 -26.55 8.36 -15.19
N ALA A 79 -27.27 7.25 -15.18
CA ALA A 79 -28.71 7.22 -15.23
C ALA A 79 -29.25 6.18 -14.25
N SER A 80 -30.37 6.48 -13.61
CA SER A 80 -31.07 5.59 -12.69
C SER A 80 -32.58 5.66 -12.88
N VAL A 81 -33.29 4.64 -12.39
CA VAL A 81 -34.75 4.59 -12.33
C VAL A 81 -35.16 4.62 -10.87
N LYS A 82 -36.14 5.47 -10.58
CA LYS A 82 -36.74 5.54 -9.25
C LYS A 82 -37.64 4.33 -9.04
N GLY A 83 -37.18 3.37 -8.23
CA GLY A 83 -37.92 2.17 -7.85
C GLY A 83 -38.80 2.37 -6.61
N ASP A 84 -39.46 1.29 -6.18
CA ASP A 84 -40.19 1.23 -4.89
C ASP A 84 -39.24 0.97 -3.69
N GLU A 85 -37.97 0.65 -3.95
CA GLU A 85 -36.92 0.43 -2.94
C GLU A 85 -36.24 1.75 -2.52
N GLU A 86 -35.52 1.75 -1.39
CA GLU A 86 -34.81 2.94 -0.87
C GLU A 86 -33.65 3.41 -1.78
N GLU A 87 -33.12 2.55 -2.65
CA GLU A 87 -32.05 2.87 -3.59
C GLU A 87 -32.54 2.87 -5.06
N ASP A 88 -32.17 3.90 -5.83
CA ASP A 88 -32.50 3.99 -7.25
C ASP A 88 -31.75 2.91 -8.06
N GLY A 89 -32.45 2.21 -8.95
CA GLY A 89 -31.84 1.20 -9.82
C GLY A 89 -30.95 1.84 -10.88
N THR A 90 -29.64 1.55 -10.86
CA THR A 90 -28.67 2.07 -11.83
C THR A 90 -28.88 1.47 -13.22
N LEU A 91 -28.81 2.29 -14.26
CA LEU A 91 -28.96 1.89 -15.66
C LEU A 91 -27.62 1.79 -16.37
N GLU A 92 -27.54 0.87 -17.32
CA GLU A 92 -26.37 0.75 -18.19
C GLU A 92 -26.37 1.88 -19.23
N VAL A 93 -25.24 2.59 -19.32
CA VAL A 93 -25.03 3.73 -20.22
C VAL A 93 -23.90 3.40 -21.19
N GLN A 94 -24.18 3.44 -22.49
CA GLN A 94 -23.21 3.17 -23.54
C GLN A 94 -23.12 4.32 -24.54
N GLN A 95 -21.92 4.75 -24.91
CA GLN A 95 -21.74 5.80 -25.91
C GLN A 95 -22.27 5.35 -27.28
N THR A 96 -22.94 6.26 -27.99
CA THR A 96 -23.51 6.03 -29.33
C THR A 96 -23.34 7.29 -30.20
N THR A 97 -23.74 7.20 -31.46
CA THR A 97 -23.71 8.31 -32.42
C THR A 97 -25.10 8.55 -32.99
N VAL A 98 -25.47 9.82 -33.15
CA VAL A 98 -26.72 10.23 -33.79
C VAL A 98 -26.39 10.96 -35.09
N ASN A 99 -26.90 10.44 -36.21
CA ASN A 99 -26.57 10.97 -37.54
C ASN A 99 -27.01 12.42 -37.70
N GLY A 100 -26.09 13.27 -38.18
CA GLY A 100 -26.37 14.68 -38.49
C GLY A 100 -26.43 15.62 -37.28
N GLN A 101 -26.06 15.15 -36.08
CA GLN A 101 -26.02 15.96 -34.87
C GLN A 101 -24.61 16.03 -34.28
N SER A 102 -24.24 17.20 -33.76
CA SER A 102 -22.99 17.42 -33.03
C SER A 102 -23.20 17.23 -31.52
N GLY A 103 -22.14 16.80 -30.84
CA GLY A 103 -22.17 16.48 -29.41
C GLY A 103 -21.87 15.00 -29.15
N GLU A 104 -22.01 14.61 -27.89
CA GLU A 104 -21.86 13.22 -27.46
C GLU A 104 -23.22 12.63 -27.07
N PHE A 105 -23.45 11.37 -27.45
CA PHE A 105 -24.72 10.70 -27.22
C PHE A 105 -24.50 9.39 -26.48
N TYR A 106 -25.45 9.05 -25.63
CA TYR A 106 -25.38 7.86 -24.80
C TYR A 106 -26.72 7.12 -24.84
N LYS A 107 -26.68 5.85 -25.21
CA LYS A 107 -27.80 4.94 -25.13
C LYS A 107 -27.90 4.41 -23.71
N VAL A 108 -29.05 4.60 -23.09
CA VAL A 108 -29.38 4.09 -21.76
C VAL A 108 -30.33 2.92 -21.90
N GLN A 109 -29.96 1.77 -21.35
CA GLN A 109 -30.79 0.56 -21.39
C GLN A 109 -31.77 0.55 -20.21
N LEU A 110 -33.06 0.37 -20.51
CA LEU A 110 -34.10 0.26 -19.50
C LEU A 110 -34.14 -1.17 -18.91
N PRO A 111 -34.51 -1.32 -17.62
CA PRO A 111 -34.54 -2.63 -16.96
C PRO A 111 -35.66 -3.52 -17.52
N SER A 112 -36.76 -2.91 -17.94
CA SER A 112 -37.89 -3.54 -18.63
C SER A 112 -38.35 -2.68 -19.81
N THR A 113 -39.04 -3.29 -20.77
CA THR A 113 -39.55 -2.58 -21.94
C THR A 113 -40.66 -1.61 -21.55
N LEU A 114 -40.53 -0.36 -21.98
CA LEU A 114 -41.55 0.67 -21.81
C LEU A 114 -42.64 0.49 -22.86
N ALA A 115 -43.81 -0.02 -22.45
CA ALA A 115 -44.96 -0.24 -23.33
C ALA A 115 -45.49 1.07 -23.94
N ALA A 116 -46.18 0.97 -25.08
CA ALA A 116 -46.87 2.10 -25.69
C ALA A 116 -47.91 2.70 -24.73
N GLY A 117 -47.93 4.03 -24.59
CA GLY A 117 -48.75 4.79 -23.65
C GLY A 117 -48.24 4.81 -22.21
N ALA A 118 -47.21 4.02 -21.87
CA ALA A 118 -46.66 3.99 -20.52
C ALA A 118 -45.69 5.15 -20.26
N GLN A 119 -45.44 5.40 -18.97
CA GLN A 119 -44.51 6.42 -18.49
C GLN A 119 -43.50 5.81 -17.51
N LEU A 120 -42.30 6.36 -17.50
CA LEU A 120 -41.22 5.97 -16.61
C LEU A 120 -40.52 7.22 -16.07
N LYS A 121 -40.21 7.22 -14.77
CA LYS A 121 -39.40 8.27 -14.15
C LYS A 121 -37.95 7.83 -14.13
N THR A 122 -37.10 8.60 -14.79
CA THR A 122 -35.66 8.38 -14.84
C THR A 122 -34.95 9.58 -14.23
N LYS A 123 -33.82 9.34 -13.57
CA LYS A 123 -32.94 10.37 -13.05
C LYS A 123 -31.61 10.27 -13.79
N VAL A 124 -31.11 11.40 -14.24
CA VAL A 124 -29.87 11.51 -15.01
C VAL A 124 -28.93 12.42 -14.26
N GLU A 125 -27.67 12.02 -14.14
CA GLU A 125 -26.63 12.79 -13.49
C GLU A 125 -25.46 12.99 -14.46
N MET A 126 -25.00 14.23 -14.60
CA MET A 126 -23.84 14.59 -15.40
C MET A 126 -22.96 15.53 -14.58
N THR A 127 -21.65 15.27 -14.57
CA THR A 127 -20.67 16.14 -13.91
C THR A 127 -19.72 16.69 -14.95
N PHE A 128 -19.61 18.00 -15.03
CA PHE A 128 -18.70 18.70 -15.94
C PHE A 128 -17.57 19.37 -15.17
N SER A 129 -16.34 19.16 -15.62
CA SER A 129 -15.13 19.75 -15.07
C SER A 129 -14.66 20.95 -15.91
N HIS A 130 -13.95 21.90 -15.30
CA HIS A 130 -13.30 23.03 -16.01
C HIS A 130 -14.23 23.94 -16.83
N VAL A 131 -15.53 23.98 -16.51
CA VAL A 131 -16.52 24.82 -17.20
C VAL A 131 -16.75 26.18 -16.54
N LEU A 132 -16.40 26.32 -15.25
CA LEU A 132 -16.49 27.58 -14.51
C LEU A 132 -15.22 28.42 -14.73
N LYS A 133 -15.36 29.50 -15.51
CA LYS A 133 -14.22 30.33 -15.91
C LYS A 133 -14.12 31.57 -15.02
N PRO A 134 -12.99 31.81 -14.33
CA PRO A 134 -12.82 33.02 -13.53
C PRO A 134 -12.93 34.29 -14.38
N PHE A 135 -13.74 35.25 -13.92
CA PHE A 135 -13.93 36.54 -14.56
C PHE A 135 -14.18 37.63 -13.51
N PRO A 136 -13.16 38.44 -13.14
CA PRO A 136 -11.87 38.57 -13.81
C PRO A 136 -10.96 37.35 -13.67
N THR A 137 -10.06 37.15 -14.63
CA THR A 137 -9.09 36.04 -14.61
C THR A 137 -7.98 36.23 -13.58
N HIS A 138 -7.81 37.45 -13.09
CA HIS A 138 -6.77 37.85 -12.15
C HIS A 138 -7.40 38.69 -11.03
N ILE A 139 -7.12 38.34 -9.77
CA ILE A 139 -7.61 39.04 -8.58
C ILE A 139 -6.46 39.32 -7.63
N THR A 140 -6.51 40.46 -6.94
CA THR A 140 -5.59 40.76 -5.84
C THR A 140 -5.90 39.91 -4.61
N GLN A 141 -4.99 39.89 -3.64
CA GLN A 141 -5.15 39.10 -2.42
C GLN A 141 -6.44 39.40 -1.62
N ALA A 142 -6.98 40.62 -1.72
CA ALA A 142 -8.17 41.05 -0.97
C ALA A 142 -9.48 40.99 -1.78
N GLU A 143 -9.40 40.65 -3.06
CA GLU A 143 -10.57 40.59 -3.95
C GLU A 143 -11.25 39.22 -3.87
N ARG A 144 -12.57 39.22 -4.07
CA ARG A 144 -13.39 38.00 -4.16
C ARG A 144 -13.36 37.45 -5.58
N GLN A 145 -13.46 36.13 -5.69
CA GLN A 145 -13.50 35.44 -6.96
C GLN A 145 -14.92 35.47 -7.54
N LEU A 146 -15.02 35.92 -8.80
CA LEU A 146 -16.21 35.82 -9.61
C LEU A 146 -15.95 34.85 -10.76
N VAL A 147 -16.96 34.08 -11.14
CA VAL A 147 -16.86 33.08 -12.22
C VAL A 147 -18.04 33.19 -13.18
N ILE A 148 -17.80 32.77 -14.42
CA ILE A 148 -18.81 32.66 -15.46
C ILE A 148 -19.05 31.19 -15.77
N PHE A 149 -20.31 30.79 -15.70
CA PHE A 149 -20.81 29.55 -16.30
C PHE A 149 -21.51 29.87 -17.62
N GLN A 150 -21.29 29.02 -18.63
CA GLN A 150 -22.01 29.04 -19.91
C GLN A 150 -22.54 27.64 -20.19
N GLY A 151 -23.83 27.53 -20.46
CA GLY A 151 -24.49 26.28 -20.83
C GLY A 151 -25.81 26.57 -21.54
N ASN A 152 -26.74 25.63 -21.55
CA ASN A 152 -28.02 25.77 -22.24
C ASN A 152 -29.19 26.02 -21.28
N HIS A 153 -30.16 26.85 -21.66
CA HIS A 153 -31.41 27.00 -20.91
C HIS A 153 -32.33 25.79 -21.04
N TYR A 154 -32.27 25.06 -22.16
CA TYR A 154 -33.10 23.89 -22.42
C TYR A 154 -32.37 22.59 -22.06
N PHE A 155 -33.12 21.53 -21.78
CA PHE A 155 -32.59 20.19 -21.65
C PHE A 155 -32.32 19.65 -23.06
N TYR A 156 -31.05 19.68 -23.45
CA TYR A 156 -30.62 19.22 -24.76
C TYR A 156 -30.87 17.71 -24.91
N SER A 157 -31.87 17.36 -25.71
CA SER A 157 -32.30 15.98 -25.88
C SER A 157 -32.87 15.74 -27.29
N PRO A 158 -32.80 14.50 -27.81
CA PRO A 158 -33.35 14.15 -29.12
C PRO A 158 -34.89 14.08 -29.12
N TYR A 159 -35.53 14.26 -27.96
CA TYR A 159 -36.96 14.09 -27.77
C TYR A 159 -37.63 15.45 -27.54
N PRO A 160 -38.86 15.66 -28.05
CA PRO A 160 -39.62 16.84 -27.69
C PRO A 160 -39.94 16.82 -26.19
N THR A 161 -39.90 18.00 -25.56
CA THR A 161 -40.14 18.16 -24.12
C THR A 161 -41.35 19.05 -23.90
N ARG A 162 -42.39 18.55 -23.24
CA ARG A 162 -43.65 19.30 -23.03
C ARG A 162 -43.53 20.35 -21.93
N SER A 163 -42.87 20.02 -20.84
CA SER A 163 -42.66 20.91 -19.70
C SER A 163 -41.22 20.77 -19.21
N GLN A 164 -40.54 21.90 -19.01
CA GLN A 164 -39.24 21.94 -18.36
C GLN A 164 -39.18 23.04 -17.31
N THR A 165 -38.65 22.70 -16.15
CA THR A 165 -38.20 23.68 -15.15
C THR A 165 -36.71 23.51 -14.92
N THR A 166 -35.98 24.62 -14.73
CA THR A 166 -34.55 24.56 -14.40
C THR A 166 -34.26 25.37 -13.15
N ARG A 167 -33.70 24.71 -12.15
CA ARG A 167 -33.19 25.32 -10.93
C ARG A 167 -31.67 25.36 -10.96
N VAL A 168 -31.08 26.54 -10.89
CA VAL A 168 -29.63 26.71 -10.78
C VAL A 168 -29.28 27.10 -9.35
N ARG A 169 -28.42 26.33 -8.69
CA ARG A 169 -27.89 26.62 -7.35
C ARG A 169 -26.49 27.21 -7.49
N LEU A 170 -26.25 28.32 -6.80
CA LEU A 170 -24.99 29.06 -6.84
C LEU A 170 -24.23 28.90 -5.52
N ALA A 171 -22.94 29.23 -5.55
CA ALA A 171 -22.07 29.22 -4.36
C ALA A 171 -22.36 30.38 -3.39
N SER A 172 -23.03 31.43 -3.86
CA SER A 172 -23.40 32.59 -3.06
C SER A 172 -24.58 33.35 -3.67
N LYS A 173 -25.18 34.23 -2.86
CA LYS A 173 -26.27 35.11 -3.28
C LYS A 173 -25.81 36.30 -4.14
N THR A 174 -24.49 36.55 -4.24
CA THR A 174 -23.94 37.65 -5.03
C THR A 174 -23.87 37.25 -6.49
N VAL A 175 -24.71 37.89 -7.31
CA VAL A 175 -24.80 37.63 -8.75
C VAL A 175 -24.62 38.95 -9.47
N GLU A 176 -23.64 39.02 -10.37
CA GLU A 176 -23.37 40.18 -11.21
C GLU A 176 -24.37 40.26 -12.36
N SER A 177 -24.54 39.15 -13.08
CA SER A 177 -25.49 39.06 -14.17
C SER A 177 -25.91 37.62 -14.46
N TYR A 178 -27.12 37.45 -14.98
CA TYR A 178 -27.63 36.19 -15.50
C TYR A 178 -28.59 36.46 -16.65
N THR A 179 -28.69 35.54 -17.59
CA THR A 179 -29.58 35.62 -18.75
C THR A 179 -31.05 35.64 -18.30
N LYS A 180 -31.90 36.46 -18.93
CA LYS A 180 -33.30 36.69 -18.50
C LYS A 180 -34.32 36.06 -19.45
N LEU A 181 -34.15 34.78 -19.78
CA LEU A 181 -35.11 34.05 -20.61
C LEU A 181 -36.34 33.62 -19.80
N GLY A 182 -37.54 34.03 -20.22
CA GLY A 182 -38.79 33.58 -19.60
C GLY A 182 -39.09 34.18 -18.21
N ASN A 183 -38.58 35.39 -17.92
CA ASN A 183 -38.73 36.07 -16.62
C ASN A 183 -38.31 35.21 -15.41
N PRO A 184 -37.04 34.78 -15.34
CA PRO A 184 -36.56 33.92 -14.27
C PRO A 184 -36.67 34.61 -12.90
N SER A 185 -36.99 33.82 -11.87
CA SER A 185 -36.97 34.28 -10.48
C SER A 185 -35.61 34.01 -9.85
N LYS A 186 -35.17 34.89 -8.96
CA LYS A 186 -33.94 34.71 -8.18
C LYS A 186 -34.28 34.87 -6.70
N THR A 187 -34.03 33.83 -5.92
CA THR A 187 -34.24 33.80 -4.47
C THR A 187 -32.96 33.31 -3.83
N ASP A 188 -32.30 34.18 -3.05
CA ASP A 188 -31.02 33.91 -2.42
C ASP A 188 -29.95 33.40 -3.41
N GLU A 189 -29.57 32.12 -3.28
CA GLU A 189 -28.54 31.43 -4.06
C GLU A 189 -29.13 30.64 -5.25
N ILE A 190 -30.45 30.74 -5.45
CA ILE A 190 -31.18 29.93 -6.42
C ILE A 190 -31.75 30.83 -7.53
N ILE A 191 -31.52 30.44 -8.78
CA ILE A 191 -32.17 31.00 -9.96
C ILE A 191 -33.10 29.95 -10.56
N GLU A 192 -34.38 30.27 -10.75
CA GLU A 192 -35.34 29.38 -11.38
C GLU A 192 -35.74 29.92 -12.76
N TYR A 193 -35.61 29.07 -13.78
CA TYR A 193 -36.02 29.30 -15.15
C TYR A 193 -37.22 28.42 -15.52
N GLY A 194 -38.08 28.97 -16.36
CA GLY A 194 -39.31 28.31 -16.78
C GLY A 194 -40.47 28.52 -15.79
N PRO A 195 -41.57 27.76 -15.94
CA PRO A 195 -41.70 26.59 -16.80
C PRO A 195 -41.69 26.95 -18.30
N PHE A 196 -40.81 26.30 -19.06
CA PHE A 196 -40.83 26.35 -20.51
C PHE A 196 -41.76 25.26 -21.04
N ARG A 197 -42.54 25.57 -22.08
CA ARG A 197 -43.52 24.65 -22.67
C ARG A 197 -43.17 24.31 -24.12
N ASP A 198 -43.47 23.08 -24.51
CA ASP A 198 -43.41 22.58 -25.89
C ASP A 198 -42.08 22.87 -26.60
N ILE A 199 -40.99 22.41 -25.98
CA ILE A 199 -39.61 22.56 -26.45
C ILE A 199 -39.33 21.53 -27.55
N ALA A 200 -38.80 22.00 -28.67
CA ALA A 200 -38.44 21.14 -29.80
C ALA A 200 -37.23 20.24 -29.48
N PRO A 201 -37.07 19.09 -30.15
CA PRO A 201 -35.85 18.29 -30.09
C PRO A 201 -34.61 19.13 -30.40
N PHE A 202 -33.51 18.85 -29.68
CA PHE A 202 -32.21 19.52 -29.82
C PHE A 202 -32.29 21.06 -29.69
N SER A 203 -33.23 21.57 -28.89
CA SER A 203 -33.31 23.01 -28.63
C SER A 203 -32.08 23.50 -27.85
N GLU A 204 -31.53 24.62 -28.29
CA GLU A 204 -30.35 25.25 -27.73
C GLU A 204 -30.58 26.74 -27.58
N ASP A 205 -30.30 27.27 -26.39
CA ASP A 205 -30.28 28.70 -26.10
C ASP A 205 -29.26 28.99 -24.99
N THR A 206 -28.36 29.94 -25.23
CA THR A 206 -27.21 30.16 -24.34
C THR A 206 -27.63 30.76 -22.99
N MET A 207 -27.44 29.99 -21.94
CA MET A 207 -27.51 30.42 -20.54
C MET A 207 -26.12 30.89 -20.08
N LYS A 208 -26.04 32.12 -19.58
CA LYS A 208 -24.80 32.69 -19.02
C LYS A 208 -25.07 33.26 -17.64
N ILE A 209 -24.26 32.85 -16.67
CA ILE A 209 -24.40 33.28 -15.27
C ILE A 209 -23.01 33.73 -14.77
N HIS A 210 -22.94 34.95 -14.26
CA HIS A 210 -21.75 35.56 -13.67
C HIS A 210 -22.02 35.85 -12.19
N TYR A 211 -21.32 35.17 -11.30
CA TYR A 211 -21.60 35.17 -9.87
C TYR A 211 -20.33 35.01 -9.03
N GLU A 212 -20.43 35.29 -7.74
CA GLU A 212 -19.33 35.12 -6.78
C GLU A 212 -19.22 33.66 -6.33
N ASN A 213 -18.02 33.10 -6.46
CA ASN A 213 -17.69 31.76 -6.02
C ASN A 213 -16.25 31.71 -5.48
N ASN A 214 -16.11 31.75 -4.16
CA ASN A 214 -14.82 31.65 -3.47
C ASN A 214 -14.54 30.25 -2.91
N THR A 215 -15.26 29.23 -3.37
CA THR A 215 -14.93 27.85 -2.95
C THR A 215 -13.51 27.47 -3.41
N PRO A 216 -12.89 26.44 -2.82
CA PRO A 216 -11.58 25.94 -3.25
C PRO A 216 -11.61 25.49 -4.72
N PHE A 217 -10.94 26.20 -5.62
CA PHE A 217 -10.78 25.77 -7.03
C PHE A 217 -9.48 24.99 -7.15
N LEU A 218 -9.52 23.72 -6.74
CA LEU A 218 -8.40 22.81 -6.83
C LEU A 218 -8.53 21.88 -8.05
N THR A 219 -7.40 21.50 -8.61
CA THR A 219 -7.34 20.50 -9.68
C THR A 219 -6.08 19.69 -9.51
N ILE A 220 -6.23 18.37 -9.46
CA ILE A 220 -5.12 17.43 -9.54
C ILE A 220 -4.72 17.34 -11.01
N SER A 221 -3.61 17.95 -11.38
CA SER A 221 -3.09 17.92 -12.75
C SER A 221 -2.65 16.50 -13.12
N SER A 222 -2.00 15.82 -12.17
CA SER A 222 -1.58 14.43 -12.31
C SER A 222 -1.57 13.75 -10.95
N ILE A 223 -2.07 12.51 -10.90
CA ILE A 223 -1.90 11.60 -9.77
C ILE A 223 -1.29 10.29 -10.25
N THR A 224 -0.23 9.87 -9.58
CA THR A 224 0.32 8.52 -9.73
C THR A 224 0.05 7.74 -8.46
N ARG A 225 -0.86 6.77 -8.53
CA ARG A 225 -1.18 5.85 -7.43
C ARG A 225 -0.42 4.55 -7.63
N THR A 226 0.50 4.26 -6.72
CA THR A 226 1.28 3.01 -6.69
C THR A 226 0.77 2.12 -5.58
N ILE A 227 0.36 0.90 -5.92
CA ILE A 227 -0.13 -0.12 -4.99
C ILE A 227 0.86 -1.28 -5.04
N GLU A 228 1.64 -1.47 -3.98
CA GLU A 228 2.57 -2.57 -3.84
C GLU A 228 2.02 -3.66 -2.92
N VAL A 229 1.87 -4.87 -3.47
CA VAL A 229 1.31 -6.01 -2.75
C VAL A 229 2.43 -6.91 -2.23
N SER A 230 2.48 -7.11 -0.91
CA SER A 230 3.40 -8.06 -0.27
C SER A 230 2.64 -9.22 0.37
N HIS A 231 2.98 -10.45 -0.01
CA HIS A 231 2.40 -11.65 0.61
C HIS A 231 2.90 -11.92 2.03
N TRP A 232 3.88 -11.14 2.51
CA TRP A 232 4.29 -11.15 3.90
C TRP A 232 3.29 -10.46 4.85
N GLY A 233 2.27 -9.77 4.31
CA GLY A 233 1.12 -9.32 5.10
C GLY A 233 0.70 -7.85 4.93
N ASN A 234 1.35 -7.11 4.04
CA ASN A 234 1.11 -5.67 3.86
C ASN A 234 0.79 -5.33 2.39
N ILE A 235 -0.08 -4.35 2.20
CA ILE A 235 -0.26 -3.65 0.93
C ILE A 235 0.11 -2.19 1.17
N ALA A 236 1.18 -1.72 0.52
CA ALA A 236 1.61 -0.33 0.61
C ALA A 236 0.98 0.47 -0.53
N VAL A 237 0.34 1.59 -0.20
CA VAL A 237 -0.20 2.53 -1.19
C VAL A 237 0.57 3.84 -1.07
N GLU A 238 1.10 4.35 -2.18
CA GLU A 238 1.73 5.66 -2.27
C GLU A 238 1.12 6.43 -3.44
N GLU A 239 0.64 7.65 -3.17
CA GLU A 239 0.09 8.56 -4.16
C GLU A 239 0.99 9.79 -4.28
N THR A 240 1.51 10.01 -5.49
CA THR A 240 2.22 11.23 -5.88
C THR A 240 1.24 12.16 -6.58
N ILE A 241 1.03 13.35 -6.03
CA ILE A 241 -0.06 14.26 -6.41
C ILE A 241 0.51 15.62 -6.80
N ASP A 242 0.22 16.03 -8.04
CA ASP A 242 0.42 17.38 -8.56
C ASP A 242 -0.88 18.17 -8.47
N LEU A 243 -0.98 19.07 -7.50
CA LEU A 243 -2.18 19.86 -7.24
C LEU A 243 -1.96 21.31 -7.65
N ARG A 244 -2.92 21.92 -8.33
CA ARG A 244 -2.90 23.35 -8.69
C ARG A 244 -4.20 24.05 -8.32
N HIS A 245 -4.10 25.33 -8.00
CA HIS A 245 -5.28 26.18 -7.84
C HIS A 245 -5.70 26.80 -9.19
N THR A 246 -6.85 26.39 -9.72
CA THR A 246 -7.36 26.79 -11.06
C THR A 246 -8.33 27.96 -11.06
N GLY A 247 -8.64 28.52 -9.89
CA GLY A 247 -9.38 29.78 -9.76
C GLY A 247 -8.64 31.02 -10.30
N ALA A 248 -9.18 32.20 -10.02
CA ALA A 248 -8.61 33.48 -10.47
C ALA A 248 -7.18 33.66 -9.97
N ILE A 249 -6.27 34.00 -10.90
CA ILE A 249 -4.83 34.06 -10.64
C ILE A 249 -4.50 35.24 -9.73
N LEU A 250 -3.59 35.04 -8.77
CA LEU A 250 -3.14 36.13 -7.89
C LEU A 250 -2.44 37.23 -8.69
N LYS A 251 -2.97 38.44 -8.59
CA LYS A 251 -2.42 39.67 -9.16
C LYS A 251 -1.72 40.48 -8.08
N GLY A 252 -0.49 40.88 -8.37
CA GLY A 252 0.30 41.72 -7.46
C GLY A 252 1.01 40.90 -6.37
N PRO A 253 1.54 41.57 -5.34
CA PRO A 253 2.36 40.91 -4.33
C PRO A 253 1.50 40.10 -3.34
N PHE A 254 2.07 39.01 -2.84
CA PHE A 254 1.55 38.32 -1.67
C PHE A 254 2.11 38.98 -0.39
N SER A 255 1.22 39.39 0.51
CA SER A 255 1.53 39.95 1.83
C SER A 255 1.09 38.98 2.93
N ARG A 256 2.06 38.32 3.56
CA ARG A 256 1.81 37.43 4.71
C ARG A 256 1.16 38.20 5.88
N TYR A 257 1.56 39.45 6.08
CA TYR A 257 1.04 40.29 7.15
C TYR A 257 -0.46 40.56 6.98
N ASP A 258 -0.88 40.96 5.78
CA ASP A 258 -2.30 41.21 5.50
C ASP A 258 -3.11 39.92 5.57
N TYR A 259 -2.53 38.81 5.07
CA TYR A 259 -3.14 37.48 5.12
C TYR A 259 -3.43 37.00 6.55
N GLN A 260 -2.58 37.35 7.51
CA GLN A 260 -2.75 36.95 8.91
C GLN A 260 -3.61 37.91 9.72
N ARG A 261 -3.56 39.22 9.41
CA ARG A 261 -4.30 40.24 10.17
C ARG A 261 -5.72 40.48 9.69
N GLN A 262 -5.98 40.31 8.40
CA GLN A 262 -7.29 40.57 7.81
C GLN A 262 -7.98 39.24 7.52
N SER A 263 -9.13 39.00 8.17
CA SER A 263 -9.95 37.80 7.95
C SER A 263 -10.37 37.62 6.49
N ASP A 264 -10.60 38.73 5.81
CA ASP A 264 -11.14 38.79 4.46
C ASP A 264 -10.03 38.76 3.39
N SER A 265 -8.77 38.66 3.80
CA SER A 265 -7.64 38.53 2.88
C SER A 265 -7.42 37.07 2.52
N GLY A 266 -7.45 36.76 1.23
CA GLY A 266 -7.27 35.42 0.71
C GLY A 266 -8.47 34.49 0.88
N ILE A 267 -9.70 35.02 0.78
CA ILE A 267 -10.95 34.23 0.87
C ILE A 267 -10.97 33.10 -0.16
N SER A 268 -10.49 33.36 -1.38
CA SER A 268 -10.40 32.38 -2.46
C SER A 268 -9.17 31.48 -2.38
N SER A 269 -8.32 31.61 -1.36
CA SER A 269 -7.12 30.78 -1.21
C SER A 269 -7.40 29.51 -0.43
N VAL A 270 -6.63 28.46 -0.71
CA VAL A 270 -6.77 27.17 -0.02
C VAL A 270 -5.68 27.00 1.04
N LYS A 271 -6.10 26.82 2.29
CA LYS A 271 -5.22 26.66 3.47
C LYS A 271 -4.97 25.19 3.79
N SER A 272 -6.02 24.39 3.74
CA SER A 272 -6.03 22.97 4.00
C SER A 272 -7.16 22.31 3.22
N PHE A 273 -7.08 20.99 3.08
CA PHE A 273 -8.14 20.13 2.61
C PHE A 273 -8.05 18.79 3.34
N LYS A 274 -9.12 18.02 3.33
CA LYS A 274 -9.19 16.73 4.02
C LYS A 274 -9.11 15.59 3.02
N THR A 275 -8.24 14.63 3.29
CA THR A 275 -8.14 13.36 2.60
C THR A 275 -8.79 12.28 3.47
N ILE A 276 -9.53 11.36 2.87
CA ILE A 276 -10.23 10.29 3.59
C ILE A 276 -9.58 8.99 3.15
N LEU A 277 -8.86 8.36 4.08
CA LEU A 277 -8.20 7.09 3.87
C LEU A 277 -9.07 5.95 4.41
N PRO A 278 -8.87 4.70 3.94
CA PRO A 278 -9.55 3.55 4.50
C PRO A 278 -9.30 3.41 6.02
N ALA A 279 -10.29 2.90 6.76
CA ALA A 279 -10.23 2.77 8.23
C ALA A 279 -8.99 2.01 8.75
N SER A 280 -8.48 1.08 7.95
CA SER A 280 -7.33 0.24 8.27
C SER A 280 -5.97 0.84 7.87
N ALA A 281 -5.93 2.10 7.41
CA ALA A 281 -4.70 2.78 7.06
C ALA A 281 -3.77 2.95 8.28
N GLN A 282 -2.55 2.47 8.14
CA GLN A 282 -1.47 2.55 9.13
C GLN A 282 -0.25 3.24 8.52
N ASP A 283 0.67 3.69 9.38
CA ASP A 283 1.95 4.30 8.98
C ASP A 283 1.82 5.42 7.94
N VAL A 284 0.79 6.27 8.09
CA VAL A 284 0.55 7.37 7.15
C VAL A 284 1.71 8.37 7.20
N TYR A 285 2.30 8.66 6.04
CA TYR A 285 3.31 9.71 5.88
C TYR A 285 2.89 10.72 4.82
N TYR A 286 3.25 11.98 5.07
CA TYR A 286 3.00 13.11 4.19
C TYR A 286 4.30 13.89 3.97
N ARG A 287 4.80 13.87 2.74
CA ARG A 287 6.11 14.42 2.37
C ARG A 287 6.05 15.13 1.02
N ASP A 288 7.07 15.92 0.72
CA ASP A 288 7.33 16.43 -0.62
C ASP A 288 8.75 16.05 -1.06
N GLU A 289 9.18 16.58 -2.21
CA GLU A 289 10.51 16.31 -2.78
C GLU A 289 11.66 16.72 -1.84
N ILE A 290 11.43 17.71 -0.96
CA ILE A 290 12.45 18.26 -0.07
C ILE A 290 12.36 17.71 1.36
N GLY A 291 11.42 16.80 1.63
CA GLY A 291 11.35 16.02 2.87
C GLY A 291 9.98 16.04 3.52
N ASN A 292 9.95 15.77 4.82
CA ASN A 292 8.70 15.66 5.57
C ASN A 292 7.94 17.00 5.64
N ILE A 293 6.62 16.95 5.60
CA ILE A 293 5.75 18.09 5.90
C ILE A 293 5.03 17.79 7.21
N SER A 294 5.37 18.52 8.27
CA SER A 294 4.81 18.32 9.61
C SER A 294 3.42 18.95 9.81
N THR A 295 2.92 19.70 8.82
CA THR A 295 1.63 20.38 8.87
C THR A 295 0.52 19.45 8.37
N SER A 296 0.23 18.40 9.12
CA SER A 296 -0.90 17.50 8.89
C SER A 296 -1.54 17.11 10.22
N HIS A 297 -2.85 16.84 10.20
CA HIS A 297 -3.58 16.35 11.37
C HIS A 297 -4.36 15.10 11.00
N LEU A 298 -4.00 13.96 11.59
CA LEU A 298 -4.66 12.68 11.37
C LEU A 298 -5.66 12.42 12.49
N GLN A 299 -6.87 12.03 12.12
CA GLN A 299 -7.94 11.63 13.03
C GLN A 299 -8.48 10.26 12.61
N VAL A 300 -8.35 9.28 13.48
CA VAL A 300 -8.93 7.94 13.27
C VAL A 300 -10.40 7.97 13.68
N LEU A 301 -11.29 7.62 12.76
CA LEU A 301 -12.72 7.44 12.98
C LEU A 301 -13.08 5.95 12.93
N ASP A 302 -14.34 5.62 13.21
CA ASP A 302 -14.79 4.22 13.22
C ASP A 302 -14.83 3.60 11.82
N ASP A 303 -15.09 4.40 10.79
CA ASP A 303 -15.29 3.97 9.39
C ASP A 303 -14.19 4.44 8.42
N SER A 304 -13.27 5.29 8.88
CA SER A 304 -12.29 5.96 8.04
C SER A 304 -11.13 6.57 8.84
N VAL A 305 -10.07 6.97 8.14
CA VAL A 305 -9.00 7.79 8.72
C VAL A 305 -8.98 9.12 7.98
N GLU A 306 -9.37 10.20 8.66
CA GLU A 306 -9.29 11.56 8.13
C GLU A 306 -7.89 12.12 8.27
N VAL A 307 -7.36 12.73 7.21
CA VAL A 307 -6.08 13.44 7.21
C VAL A 307 -6.31 14.86 6.73
N GLU A 308 -6.26 15.84 7.62
CA GLU A 308 -6.20 17.25 7.23
C GLU A 308 -4.79 17.56 6.72
N VAL A 309 -4.68 17.83 5.42
CA VAL A 309 -3.44 18.14 4.72
C VAL A 309 -3.29 19.65 4.60
N ARG A 310 -2.17 20.20 5.09
CA ARG A 310 -1.79 21.61 4.88
C ARG A 310 -0.50 21.67 4.07
N PRO A 311 -0.56 22.15 2.81
CA PRO A 311 0.64 22.41 2.02
C PRO A 311 1.57 23.43 2.73
N ARG A 312 2.85 23.45 2.35
CA ARG A 312 3.85 24.37 2.95
C ARG A 312 3.47 25.85 2.86
N PHE A 313 2.64 26.21 1.90
CA PHE A 313 2.11 27.55 1.68
C PHE A 313 0.65 27.47 1.24
N PRO A 314 -0.20 28.46 1.58
CA PRO A 314 -1.57 28.49 1.08
C PRO A 314 -1.57 28.63 -0.44
N LEU A 315 -2.51 27.98 -1.12
CA LEU A 315 -2.59 28.01 -2.58
C LEU A 315 -3.50 29.17 -3.00
N PHE A 316 -2.91 30.19 -3.62
CA PHE A 316 -3.64 31.18 -4.39
C PHE A 316 -3.73 30.76 -5.86
N GLY A 317 -4.65 31.34 -6.63
CA GLY A 317 -4.82 31.00 -8.03
C GLY A 317 -3.52 31.06 -8.85
N GLY A 318 -3.28 30.00 -9.61
CA GLY A 318 -2.07 29.78 -10.38
C GLY A 318 -0.94 29.06 -9.62
N TRP A 319 -1.00 29.00 -8.29
CA TRP A 319 0.01 28.28 -7.50
C TRP A 319 -0.19 26.78 -7.58
N LYS A 320 0.90 26.04 -7.45
CA LYS A 320 0.96 24.58 -7.55
C LYS A 320 1.71 24.02 -6.36
N THR A 321 1.32 22.84 -5.92
CA THR A 321 2.04 22.06 -4.93
C THR A 321 2.17 20.63 -5.43
N HIS A 322 3.31 20.02 -5.13
CA HIS A 322 3.59 18.63 -5.40
C HIS A 322 3.82 17.95 -4.05
N TYR A 323 3.15 16.84 -3.80
CA TYR A 323 3.33 16.10 -2.56
C TYR A 323 3.09 14.60 -2.75
N ILE A 324 3.54 13.84 -1.78
CA ILE A 324 3.39 12.40 -1.69
C ILE A 324 2.68 12.08 -0.38
N ILE A 325 1.62 11.31 -0.47
CA ILE A 325 0.96 10.70 0.68
C ILE A 325 1.03 9.18 0.51
N GLY A 326 1.42 8.48 1.57
CA GLY A 326 1.47 7.02 1.54
C GLY A 326 1.08 6.41 2.86
N TYR A 327 0.60 5.18 2.80
CA TYR A 327 0.04 4.45 3.94
C TYR A 327 0.10 2.94 3.67
N ASN A 328 0.08 2.17 4.75
CA ASN A 328 0.05 0.71 4.75
C ASN A 328 -1.36 0.21 5.07
N LEU A 329 -1.75 -0.89 4.44
CA LEU A 329 -3.00 -1.59 4.70
C LEU A 329 -2.74 -3.06 5.03
N PRO A 330 -3.44 -3.64 6.00
CA PRO A 330 -3.36 -5.07 6.24
C PRO A 330 -3.87 -5.86 5.03
N SER A 331 -3.09 -6.83 4.55
CA SER A 331 -3.43 -7.53 3.31
C SER A 331 -4.73 -8.34 3.40
N TYR A 332 -5.11 -8.82 4.59
CA TYR A 332 -6.28 -9.71 4.75
C TYR A 332 -7.63 -9.06 4.42
N GLU A 333 -7.71 -7.72 4.41
CA GLU A 333 -8.96 -7.00 4.09
C GLU A 333 -9.22 -6.89 2.58
N TYR A 334 -8.14 -6.82 1.80
CA TYR A 334 -8.21 -6.52 0.36
C TYR A 334 -7.72 -7.68 -0.52
N LEU A 335 -7.03 -8.68 0.05
CA LEU A 335 -6.45 -9.80 -0.68
C LEU A 335 -7.15 -11.12 -0.31
N TYR A 336 -7.86 -11.68 -1.29
CA TYR A 336 -8.56 -12.96 -1.18
C TYR A 336 -7.72 -14.08 -1.80
N THR A 337 -7.80 -15.28 -1.23
CA THR A 337 -7.03 -16.45 -1.69
C THR A 337 -7.89 -17.70 -1.76
N LEU A 338 -7.71 -18.47 -2.83
CA LEU A 338 -8.28 -19.81 -3.01
C LEU A 338 -7.21 -20.72 -3.64
N GLY A 339 -6.56 -21.56 -2.82
CA GLY A 339 -5.42 -22.36 -3.26
C GLY A 339 -4.22 -21.47 -3.65
N ASP A 340 -3.81 -21.56 -4.92
CA ASP A 340 -2.73 -20.74 -5.52
C ASP A 340 -3.27 -19.54 -6.32
N GLN A 341 -4.59 -19.30 -6.30
CA GLN A 341 -5.22 -18.15 -6.91
C GLN A 341 -5.41 -17.04 -5.88
N TYR A 342 -5.11 -15.82 -6.30
CA TYR A 342 -5.22 -14.61 -5.51
C TYR A 342 -6.07 -13.58 -6.25
N ALA A 343 -6.90 -12.86 -5.50
CA ALA A 343 -7.70 -11.76 -6.00
C ALA A 343 -7.49 -10.53 -5.09
N LEU A 344 -6.91 -9.48 -5.64
CA LEU A 344 -6.79 -8.18 -4.97
C LEU A 344 -8.00 -7.33 -5.35
N LYS A 345 -8.80 -6.88 -4.39
CA LYS A 345 -9.90 -5.93 -4.62
C LYS A 345 -9.62 -4.64 -3.87
N MET A 346 -9.51 -3.53 -4.60
CA MET A 346 -9.22 -2.20 -4.02
C MET A 346 -9.86 -1.09 -4.86
N ARG A 347 -10.00 0.10 -4.27
CA ARG A 347 -10.43 1.31 -4.99
C ARG A 347 -9.41 1.71 -6.06
N LEU A 348 -9.89 2.00 -7.27
CA LEU A 348 -9.02 2.40 -8.38
C LEU A 348 -8.44 3.81 -8.20
N ILE A 349 -9.26 4.71 -7.66
CA ILE A 349 -8.87 6.02 -7.13
C ILE A 349 -9.46 6.18 -5.73
N ASP A 350 -8.81 6.92 -4.84
CA ASP A 350 -9.36 7.30 -3.54
C ASP A 350 -9.81 8.75 -3.52
N HIS A 351 -10.45 9.07 -2.39
CA HIS A 351 -10.75 10.42 -1.98
C HIS A 351 -9.47 11.17 -1.55
N VAL A 352 -9.13 12.22 -2.30
CA VAL A 352 -8.05 13.18 -2.00
C VAL A 352 -8.62 14.43 -1.32
N TYR A 353 -9.71 14.99 -1.85
CA TYR A 353 -10.47 16.11 -1.29
C TYR A 353 -11.91 16.11 -1.84
N ASP A 354 -12.84 16.73 -1.10
CA ASP A 354 -14.25 16.85 -1.50
C ASP A 354 -14.38 17.48 -2.89
N ASP A 355 -15.27 16.96 -3.75
CA ASP A 355 -15.47 17.46 -5.11
C ASP A 355 -14.23 17.36 -6.03
N GLN A 356 -13.33 16.40 -5.78
CA GLN A 356 -12.10 16.28 -6.53
C GLN A 356 -12.28 16.21 -8.04
N VAL A 357 -11.31 16.82 -8.74
CA VAL A 357 -11.12 16.66 -10.18
C VAL A 357 -9.67 16.27 -10.46
N ILE A 358 -9.51 15.22 -11.26
CA ILE A 358 -8.21 14.70 -11.69
C ILE A 358 -8.15 14.78 -13.21
N ASP A 359 -7.22 15.58 -13.72
CA ASP A 359 -7.00 15.71 -15.16
C ASP A 359 -6.40 14.42 -15.74
N GLU A 360 -5.37 13.88 -15.07
CA GLU A 360 -4.68 12.66 -15.48
C GLU A 360 -4.36 11.76 -14.27
N MET A 361 -4.71 10.48 -14.38
CA MET A 361 -4.42 9.45 -13.39
C MET A 361 -3.61 8.33 -14.03
N THR A 362 -2.58 7.89 -13.32
CA THR A 362 -1.82 6.67 -13.60
C THR A 362 -1.88 5.77 -12.38
N VAL A 363 -2.41 4.56 -12.53
CA VAL A 363 -2.39 3.51 -11.50
C VAL A 363 -1.31 2.49 -11.85
N LYS A 364 -0.45 2.19 -10.88
CA LYS A 364 0.59 1.17 -10.94
C LYS A 364 0.34 0.13 -9.87
N ILE A 365 0.10 -1.12 -10.26
CA ILE A 365 -0.13 -2.23 -9.32
C ILE A 365 1.09 -3.15 -9.41
N ILE A 366 1.94 -3.10 -8.40
CA ILE A 366 3.14 -3.92 -8.27
C ILE A 366 2.75 -5.21 -7.56
N LEU A 367 2.74 -6.30 -8.32
CA LEU A 367 2.45 -7.63 -7.79
C LEU A 367 3.75 -8.34 -7.36
N PRO A 368 3.69 -9.33 -6.46
CA PRO A 368 4.89 -10.04 -6.03
C PRO A 368 5.63 -10.73 -7.17
N GLU A 369 6.93 -10.91 -6.96
CA GLU A 369 7.80 -11.64 -7.87
C GLU A 369 7.27 -13.06 -8.09
N GLY A 370 7.06 -13.46 -9.35
CA GLY A 370 6.51 -14.78 -9.70
C GLY A 370 4.99 -14.84 -9.85
N ALA A 371 4.27 -13.71 -9.76
CA ALA A 371 2.86 -13.62 -10.14
C ALA A 371 2.65 -13.95 -11.63
N ARG A 372 1.69 -14.83 -11.94
CA ARG A 372 1.38 -15.31 -13.30
C ARG A 372 -0.12 -15.18 -13.60
N ASN A 373 -0.50 -15.31 -14.87
CA ASN A 373 -1.89 -15.29 -15.34
C ASN A 373 -2.69 -14.07 -14.83
N ILE A 374 -2.11 -12.88 -14.99
CA ILE A 374 -2.65 -11.66 -14.41
C ILE A 374 -3.84 -11.15 -15.23
N HIS A 375 -5.02 -11.12 -14.62
CA HIS A 375 -6.25 -10.57 -15.19
C HIS A 375 -6.75 -9.40 -14.34
N VAL A 376 -7.34 -8.39 -14.97
CA VAL A 376 -7.78 -7.16 -14.30
C VAL A 376 -9.20 -6.85 -14.73
N ASP A 377 -10.10 -6.80 -13.76
CA ASP A 377 -11.49 -6.39 -13.90
C ASP A 377 -11.64 -4.96 -13.41
N THR A 378 -12.18 -4.11 -14.26
CA THR A 378 -12.24 -2.67 -14.02
C THR A 378 -13.69 -2.19 -14.06
N PRO A 379 -14.10 -1.29 -13.14
CA PRO A 379 -15.50 -0.86 -13.02
C PRO A 379 -15.97 -0.01 -14.22
N TYR A 380 -15.02 0.64 -14.90
CA TYR A 380 -15.26 1.45 -16.10
C TYR A 380 -14.05 1.35 -17.02
N LYS A 381 -14.21 1.81 -18.27
CA LYS A 381 -13.16 1.77 -19.28
C LYS A 381 -11.95 2.61 -18.86
N ILE A 382 -10.78 1.97 -18.84
CA ILE A 382 -9.45 2.57 -18.61
C ILE A 382 -8.49 2.22 -19.74
N ASN A 383 -7.45 3.04 -19.94
CA ASN A 383 -6.43 2.80 -20.95
C ASN A 383 -5.31 1.96 -20.35
N ARG A 384 -5.22 0.69 -20.75
CA ARG A 384 -4.16 -0.21 -20.27
C ARG A 384 -2.85 0.05 -21.03
N MET A 385 -1.77 0.24 -20.27
CA MET A 385 -0.41 0.36 -20.81
C MET A 385 0.29 -1.00 -20.78
N PRO A 386 1.39 -1.19 -21.54
CA PRO A 386 2.20 -2.39 -21.44
C PRO A 386 2.69 -2.61 -20.00
N ASN A 387 2.66 -3.87 -19.55
CA ASN A 387 3.18 -4.22 -18.23
C ASN A 387 4.67 -3.87 -18.13
N GLN A 388 5.09 -3.47 -16.94
CA GLN A 388 6.47 -3.11 -16.63
C GLN A 388 7.06 -4.08 -15.60
N LEU A 389 8.35 -3.91 -15.30
CA LEU A 389 9.03 -4.61 -14.21
C LEU A 389 9.52 -3.59 -13.18
N HIS A 390 9.33 -3.92 -11.91
CA HIS A 390 9.85 -3.15 -10.78
C HIS A 390 10.87 -4.01 -10.02
N TYR A 391 11.99 -3.40 -9.63
CA TYR A 391 13.02 -4.04 -8.82
C TYR A 391 13.12 -3.32 -7.48
N THR A 392 12.84 -4.04 -6.40
CA THR A 392 13.02 -3.60 -5.02
C THR A 392 13.95 -4.55 -4.28
N TYR A 393 14.01 -4.45 -2.95
CA TYR A 393 14.81 -5.31 -2.10
C TYR A 393 14.44 -6.80 -2.28
N LEU A 394 15.45 -7.66 -2.30
CA LEU A 394 15.33 -9.13 -2.39
C LEU A 394 14.69 -9.68 -3.68
N ASP A 395 14.49 -8.86 -4.70
CA ASP A 395 14.03 -9.32 -6.02
C ASP A 395 15.19 -9.86 -6.87
N THR A 396 14.93 -10.85 -7.73
CA THR A 396 15.94 -11.49 -8.59
C THR A 396 15.70 -11.30 -10.08
N PHE A 397 14.46 -11.50 -10.54
CA PHE A 397 13.99 -11.31 -11.91
C PHE A 397 12.98 -10.18 -12.06
N GLY A 398 12.46 -9.66 -10.95
CA GLY A 398 11.66 -8.44 -10.88
C GLY A 398 10.16 -8.71 -10.72
N ARG A 399 9.48 -7.73 -10.13
CA ARG A 399 8.04 -7.73 -9.85
C ARG A 399 7.25 -7.24 -11.06
N PRO A 400 6.21 -7.96 -11.51
CA PRO A 400 5.36 -7.49 -12.61
C PRO A 400 4.49 -6.32 -12.16
N VAL A 401 4.47 -5.26 -12.97
CA VAL A 401 3.69 -4.05 -12.71
C VAL A 401 2.62 -3.90 -13.78
N LEU A 402 1.36 -3.82 -13.33
CA LEU A 402 0.25 -3.41 -14.19
C LEU A 402 0.18 -1.89 -14.19
N VAL A 403 0.12 -1.30 -15.38
CA VAL A 403 0.01 0.15 -15.54
C VAL A 403 -1.26 0.47 -16.33
N ALA A 404 -2.08 1.37 -15.78
CA ALA A 404 -3.26 1.87 -16.47
C ALA A 404 -3.40 3.37 -16.27
N THR A 405 -3.98 4.04 -17.27
CA THR A 405 -4.20 5.49 -17.24
C THR A 405 -5.64 5.84 -17.55
N LYS A 406 -6.10 6.96 -17.00
CA LYS A 406 -7.40 7.56 -17.33
C LYS A 406 -7.35 9.05 -17.07
N SER A 407 -8.13 9.80 -17.84
CA SER A 407 -8.25 11.25 -17.73
C SER A 407 -9.64 11.67 -17.28
N ASN A 408 -9.74 12.89 -16.78
CA ASN A 408 -10.98 13.57 -16.38
C ASN A 408 -11.84 12.77 -15.39
N LEU A 409 -11.27 12.49 -14.21
CA LEU A 409 -11.95 11.76 -13.15
C LEU A 409 -12.49 12.73 -12.10
N VAL A 410 -13.58 12.28 -11.48
CA VAL A 410 -14.30 12.96 -10.39
C VAL A 410 -14.65 11.94 -9.32
N GLU A 411 -15.15 12.38 -8.17
CA GLU A 411 -15.47 11.55 -7.01
C GLU A 411 -16.37 10.34 -7.33
N GLN A 412 -17.31 10.45 -8.29
CA GLN A 412 -18.16 9.33 -8.73
C GLN A 412 -17.38 8.14 -9.34
N HIS A 413 -16.09 8.33 -9.67
CA HIS A 413 -15.22 7.28 -10.17
C HIS A 413 -14.48 6.50 -9.07
N ILE A 414 -14.72 6.80 -7.79
CA ILE A 414 -14.22 6.02 -6.66
C ILE A 414 -14.99 4.69 -6.64
N GLN A 415 -14.44 3.69 -7.33
CA GLN A 415 -15.00 2.35 -7.46
C GLN A 415 -13.88 1.31 -7.38
N ASP A 416 -14.25 0.09 -7.01
CA ASP A 416 -13.30 -1.00 -6.84
C ASP A 416 -12.92 -1.64 -8.17
N PHE A 417 -11.64 -1.98 -8.32
CA PHE A 417 -11.13 -2.89 -9.33
C PHE A 417 -10.74 -4.22 -8.68
N VAL A 418 -10.64 -5.28 -9.49
CA VAL A 418 -10.16 -6.59 -9.04
C VAL A 418 -9.02 -7.06 -9.92
N VAL A 419 -7.91 -7.52 -9.32
CA VAL A 419 -6.80 -8.16 -10.02
C VAL A 419 -6.70 -9.61 -9.58
N HIS A 420 -6.88 -10.51 -10.55
CA HIS A 420 -6.69 -11.94 -10.38
C HIS A 420 -5.31 -12.36 -10.84
N TYR A 421 -4.60 -13.17 -10.06
CA TYR A 421 -3.31 -13.74 -10.43
C TYR A 421 -3.05 -15.06 -9.71
N ASN A 422 -2.14 -15.85 -10.26
CA ASN A 422 -1.61 -17.06 -9.65
C ASN A 422 -0.26 -16.79 -9.00
N PHE A 423 -0.06 -17.29 -7.79
CA PHE A 423 1.22 -17.20 -7.08
C PHE A 423 1.50 -18.49 -6.30
N ASN A 424 2.68 -19.06 -6.51
CA ASN A 424 3.11 -20.25 -5.79
C ASN A 424 3.75 -19.84 -4.46
N LYS A 425 3.12 -20.21 -3.34
CA LYS A 425 3.57 -19.86 -1.98
C LYS A 425 5.01 -20.31 -1.68
N ILE A 426 5.50 -21.38 -2.31
CA ILE A 426 6.87 -21.86 -2.11
C ILE A 426 7.90 -20.82 -2.59
N LEU A 427 7.56 -19.98 -3.58
CA LEU A 427 8.46 -18.94 -4.08
C LEU A 427 8.78 -17.88 -3.02
N MET A 428 7.95 -17.71 -1.98
CA MET A 428 8.27 -16.79 -0.87
C MET A 428 9.54 -17.20 -0.12
N LEU A 429 9.91 -18.49 -0.12
CA LEU A 429 11.14 -18.97 0.52
C LEU A 429 12.40 -18.48 -0.20
N GLN A 430 12.29 -18.02 -1.45
CA GLN A 430 13.42 -17.50 -2.22
C GLN A 430 14.05 -16.28 -1.54
N GLU A 431 13.24 -15.37 -0.98
CA GLU A 431 13.72 -14.14 -0.35
C GLU A 431 14.62 -14.43 0.88
N PRO A 432 14.21 -15.23 1.89
CA PRO A 432 15.10 -15.64 2.98
C PRO A 432 16.33 -16.43 2.51
N LEU A 433 16.16 -17.33 1.52
CA LEU A 433 17.26 -18.15 1.01
C LEU A 433 18.33 -17.31 0.29
N LEU A 434 17.95 -16.19 -0.34
CA LEU A 434 18.87 -15.24 -0.95
C LEU A 434 19.79 -14.62 0.11
N VAL A 435 19.22 -14.20 1.25
CA VAL A 435 19.99 -13.68 2.39
C VAL A 435 20.92 -14.74 2.96
N VAL A 436 20.43 -15.96 3.18
CA VAL A 436 21.25 -17.10 3.65
C VAL A 436 22.40 -17.38 2.69
N GLY A 437 22.14 -17.39 1.39
CA GLY A 437 23.16 -17.58 0.35
C GLY A 437 24.25 -16.51 0.41
N ALA A 438 23.87 -15.24 0.57
CA ALA A 438 24.83 -14.14 0.70
C ALA A 438 25.75 -14.30 1.93
N PHE A 439 25.18 -14.61 3.10
CA PHE A 439 25.97 -14.87 4.31
C PHE A 439 26.82 -16.13 4.19
N TYR A 440 26.30 -17.19 3.57
CA TYR A 440 27.07 -18.42 3.34
C TYR A 440 28.31 -18.17 2.48
N ILE A 441 28.18 -17.39 1.40
CA ILE A 441 29.30 -17.00 0.55
C ILE A 441 30.35 -16.22 1.34
N LEU A 442 29.94 -15.31 2.24
CA LEU A 442 30.85 -14.57 3.10
C LEU A 442 31.66 -15.53 3.99
N PHE A 443 31.00 -16.42 4.73
CA PHE A 443 31.67 -17.38 5.60
C PHE A 443 32.56 -18.36 4.82
N PHE A 444 32.09 -18.83 3.66
CA PHE A 444 32.86 -19.71 2.79
C PHE A 444 34.13 -19.01 2.27
N THR A 445 34.03 -17.73 1.93
CA THR A 445 35.18 -16.90 1.52
C THR A 445 36.18 -16.75 2.67
N VAL A 446 35.71 -16.54 3.91
CA VAL A 446 36.58 -16.52 5.09
C VAL A 446 37.28 -17.87 5.30
N ILE A 447 36.55 -18.99 5.16
CA ILE A 447 37.12 -20.34 5.26
C ILE A 447 38.22 -20.54 4.22
N ILE A 448 37.99 -20.14 2.97
CA ILE A 448 39.01 -20.18 1.93
C ILE A 448 40.21 -19.32 2.33
N TYR A 449 39.97 -18.08 2.73
CA TYR A 449 41.02 -17.13 3.08
C TYR A 449 41.94 -17.63 4.19
N VAL A 450 41.40 -18.17 5.29
CA VAL A 450 42.20 -18.70 6.42
C VAL A 450 42.93 -20.02 6.10
N ARG A 451 42.61 -20.65 4.96
CA ARG A 451 43.27 -21.87 4.49
C ARG A 451 44.35 -21.60 3.45
N LEU A 452 44.45 -20.37 2.95
CA LEU A 452 45.46 -19.95 1.99
C LEU A 452 46.65 -19.34 2.75
N ASP A 453 47.76 -20.07 2.79
CA ASP A 453 48.99 -19.69 3.48
C ASP A 453 49.61 -18.41 2.87
N PHE A 454 49.58 -18.27 1.54
CA PHE A 454 50.17 -17.17 0.74
C PHE A 454 51.60 -16.72 1.16
N ALA A 455 52.29 -17.47 2.02
CA ALA A 455 53.63 -17.17 2.48
C ALA A 455 54.66 -17.48 1.39
N ILE A 456 55.51 -16.49 1.09
CA ILE A 456 56.62 -16.63 0.14
C ILE A 456 57.79 -17.40 0.81
N THR A 457 58.05 -17.14 2.09
CA THR A 457 59.04 -17.82 2.91
C THR A 457 58.41 -18.26 4.23
N LYS A 458 58.50 -19.55 4.56
CA LYS A 458 57.98 -20.09 5.83
C LYS A 458 58.98 -19.84 6.95
N ASP A 459 58.51 -19.38 8.12
CA ASP A 459 59.30 -19.27 9.35
C ASP A 459 59.15 -20.58 10.18
N PRO A 460 60.18 -21.45 10.21
CA PRO A 460 60.11 -22.70 10.96
C PRO A 460 59.92 -22.48 12.46
N ALA A 461 60.41 -21.37 13.03
CA ALA A 461 60.26 -21.10 14.46
C ALA A 461 58.82 -20.75 14.82
N ALA A 462 58.10 -20.04 13.95
CA ALA A 462 56.66 -19.81 14.12
C ALA A 462 55.84 -21.10 14.03
N GLU A 463 56.17 -22.00 13.10
CA GLU A 463 55.48 -23.28 12.94
C GLU A 463 55.66 -24.18 14.18
N VAL A 464 56.87 -24.24 14.74
CA VAL A 464 57.15 -24.97 15.99
C VAL A 464 56.33 -24.37 17.15
N ARG A 465 56.25 -23.04 17.28
CA ARG A 465 55.39 -22.40 18.30
C ARG A 465 53.92 -22.80 18.16
N MET A 466 53.39 -22.86 16.94
CA MET A 466 52.00 -23.28 16.68
C MET A 466 51.76 -24.75 17.02
N LYS A 467 52.71 -25.64 16.69
CA LYS A 467 52.65 -27.07 17.06
C LYS A 467 52.67 -27.25 18.57
N VAL A 468 53.57 -26.55 19.27
CA VAL A 468 53.67 -26.57 20.73
C VAL A 468 52.35 -26.10 21.35
N ALA A 469 51.80 -24.96 20.91
CA ALA A 469 50.51 -24.47 21.41
C ALA A 469 49.37 -25.48 21.22
N SER A 470 49.26 -26.11 20.05
CA SER A 470 48.24 -27.13 19.78
C SER A 470 48.38 -28.38 20.66
N ILE A 471 49.63 -28.82 20.91
CA ILE A 471 49.88 -29.96 21.79
C ILE A 471 49.55 -29.59 23.25
N THR A 472 49.92 -28.39 23.69
CA THR A 472 49.62 -27.89 25.05
C THR A 472 48.11 -27.82 25.31
N GLU A 473 47.31 -27.32 24.34
CA GLU A 473 45.85 -27.28 24.44
C GLU A 473 45.22 -28.68 24.59
N GLN A 474 45.76 -29.67 23.86
CA GLN A 474 45.36 -31.07 24.01
C GLN A 474 45.71 -31.61 25.40
N VAL A 475 46.91 -31.31 25.92
CA VAL A 475 47.31 -31.70 27.28
C VAL A 475 46.37 -31.08 28.32
N LEU A 476 46.07 -29.78 28.22
CA LEU A 476 45.16 -29.08 29.13
C LEU A 476 43.77 -29.74 29.14
N THR A 477 43.24 -30.08 27.96
CA THR A 477 41.96 -30.78 27.82
C THR A 477 41.97 -32.14 28.53
N LEU A 478 43.04 -32.93 28.35
CA LEU A 478 43.16 -34.26 28.96
C LEU A 478 43.37 -34.18 30.48
N VAL A 479 44.16 -33.22 30.98
CA VAL A 479 44.35 -33.02 32.42
C VAL A 479 43.05 -32.59 33.09
N ASN A 480 42.28 -31.69 32.49
CA ASN A 480 40.95 -31.31 32.99
C ASN A 480 39.99 -32.49 33.03
N LYS A 481 39.98 -33.34 31.99
CA LYS A 481 39.20 -34.57 31.97
C LYS A 481 39.60 -35.52 33.11
N ARG A 482 40.90 -35.64 33.41
CA ARG A 482 41.44 -36.46 34.49
C ARG A 482 41.05 -35.94 35.88
N LEU A 483 41.10 -34.63 36.10
CA LEU A 483 40.60 -33.99 37.33
C LEU A 483 39.09 -34.22 37.51
N GLY A 484 38.33 -34.24 36.42
CA GLY A 484 36.90 -34.59 36.41
C GLY A 484 36.61 -36.01 36.90
N LEU A 485 37.49 -36.99 36.59
CA LEU A 485 37.34 -38.36 37.07
C LEU A 485 37.37 -38.45 38.61
N TYR A 486 38.19 -37.63 39.27
CA TYR A 486 38.27 -37.63 40.73
C TYR A 486 37.00 -37.10 41.38
N ARG A 487 36.38 -36.08 40.79
CA ARG A 487 35.08 -35.56 41.25
C ARG A 487 33.99 -36.62 41.09
N HIS A 488 33.97 -37.32 39.96
CA HIS A 488 33.04 -38.43 39.75
C HIS A 488 33.24 -39.53 40.80
N MET A 489 34.48 -39.84 41.15
CA MET A 489 34.78 -40.82 42.19
C MET A 489 34.35 -40.38 43.59
N ASP A 490 34.44 -39.09 43.91
CA ASP A 490 33.88 -38.57 45.16
C ASP A 490 32.36 -38.77 45.23
N GLU A 491 31.64 -38.58 44.12
CA GLU A 491 30.20 -38.86 44.05
C GLU A 491 29.88 -40.35 44.24
N VAL A 492 30.65 -41.24 43.60
CA VAL A 492 30.51 -42.69 43.75
C VAL A 492 30.74 -43.10 45.21
N VAL A 493 31.78 -42.55 45.85
CA VAL A 493 32.08 -42.78 47.27
C VAL A 493 30.95 -42.26 48.17
N ASN A 494 30.40 -41.07 47.89
CA ASN A 494 29.29 -40.52 48.68
C ASN A 494 28.00 -41.33 48.52
N ARG A 495 27.69 -41.82 47.31
CA ARG A 495 26.57 -42.74 47.09
C ARG A 495 26.78 -44.05 47.87
N TYR A 496 27.99 -44.60 47.85
CA TYR A 496 28.33 -45.81 48.60
C TYR A 496 28.11 -45.64 50.11
N LYS A 497 28.47 -44.50 50.70
CA LYS A 497 28.20 -44.21 52.13
C LYS A 497 26.71 -44.30 52.49
N GLN A 498 25.81 -43.99 51.55
CA GLN A 498 24.36 -43.99 51.73
C GLN A 498 23.73 -45.35 51.40
N SER A 499 24.09 -45.94 50.25
CA SER A 499 23.44 -47.15 49.72
C SER A 499 24.08 -48.45 50.19
N ARG A 500 25.34 -48.42 50.67
CA ARG A 500 26.18 -49.58 50.98
C ARG A 500 26.41 -50.54 49.79
N ASP A 501 26.21 -50.05 48.57
CA ASP A 501 26.41 -50.85 47.35
C ASP A 501 27.90 -50.99 47.02
N THR A 502 28.50 -52.09 47.46
CA THR A 502 29.90 -52.44 47.17
C THR A 502 30.15 -52.77 45.69
N GLY A 503 29.12 -53.16 44.94
CA GLY A 503 29.22 -53.44 43.50
C GLY A 503 29.48 -52.17 42.71
N ALA A 504 28.68 -51.12 42.99
CA ALA A 504 28.83 -49.80 42.36
C ALA A 504 30.15 -49.10 42.71
N LEU A 505 30.66 -49.27 43.94
CA LEU A 505 31.95 -48.72 44.34
C LEU A 505 33.11 -49.39 43.59
N ASN A 506 33.07 -50.72 43.49
CA ASN A 506 34.10 -51.50 42.79
C ASN A 506 34.10 -51.24 41.29
N SER A 507 32.92 -51.09 40.67
CA SER A 507 32.82 -50.72 39.25
C SER A 507 33.33 -49.29 39.01
N GLY A 508 32.97 -48.34 39.86
CA GLY A 508 33.49 -46.96 39.80
C GLY A 508 35.02 -46.93 39.91
N ARG A 509 35.60 -47.66 40.86
CA ARG A 509 37.07 -47.76 41.00
C ARG A 509 37.76 -48.37 39.79
N LYS A 510 37.22 -49.45 39.22
CA LYS A 510 37.75 -50.04 37.98
C LYS A 510 37.70 -49.06 36.82
N THR A 511 36.61 -48.28 36.73
CA THR A 511 36.44 -47.25 35.70
C THR A 511 37.46 -46.12 35.88
N LEU A 512 37.64 -45.60 37.11
CA LEU A 512 38.69 -44.62 37.42
C LEU A 512 40.07 -45.14 37.02
N GLU A 513 40.41 -46.38 37.38
CA GLU A 513 41.73 -46.94 37.07
C GLU A 513 41.97 -47.08 35.57
N ALA A 514 40.96 -47.56 34.82
CA ALA A 514 41.03 -47.72 33.38
C ALA A 514 41.14 -46.38 32.65
N ASP A 515 40.27 -45.42 32.98
CA ASP A 515 40.25 -44.10 32.34
C ASP A 515 41.49 -43.29 32.71
N HIS A 516 41.91 -43.32 33.97
CA HIS A 516 43.14 -42.66 34.43
C HIS A 516 44.36 -43.21 33.70
N ARG A 517 44.45 -44.54 33.53
CA ARG A 517 45.55 -45.17 32.79
C ARG A 517 45.56 -44.74 31.33
N THR A 518 44.39 -44.70 30.70
CA THR A 518 44.24 -44.28 29.29
C THR A 518 44.69 -42.83 29.10
N LEU A 519 44.17 -41.91 29.92
CA LEU A 519 44.54 -40.49 29.88
C LEU A 519 46.03 -40.28 30.20
N THR A 520 46.60 -41.04 31.13
CA THR A 520 48.03 -40.95 31.46
C THR A 520 48.90 -41.35 30.28
N ASN A 521 48.52 -42.41 29.55
CA ASN A 521 49.25 -42.84 28.35
C ASN A 521 49.13 -41.80 27.22
N GLU A 522 47.95 -41.21 27.02
CA GLU A 522 47.74 -40.14 26.04
C GLU A 522 48.57 -38.89 26.37
N ILE A 523 48.54 -38.43 27.63
CA ILE A 523 49.35 -37.28 28.09
C ILE A 523 50.84 -37.59 27.98
N SER A 524 51.28 -38.81 28.28
CA SER A 524 52.68 -39.23 28.10
C SER A 524 53.11 -39.17 26.64
N SER A 525 52.23 -39.53 25.71
CA SER A 525 52.50 -39.42 24.27
C SER A 525 52.62 -37.97 23.81
N LEU A 526 51.77 -37.07 24.33
CA LEU A 526 51.84 -35.64 24.04
C LEU A 526 53.08 -34.99 24.66
N GLN A 527 53.45 -35.39 25.88
CA GLN A 527 54.69 -34.95 26.53
C GLN A 527 55.93 -35.34 25.71
N ALA A 528 55.98 -36.57 25.18
CA ALA A 528 57.06 -37.00 24.31
C ALA A 528 57.13 -36.18 23.01
N ARG A 529 55.98 -35.79 22.45
CA ARG A 529 55.90 -34.90 21.28
C ARG A 529 56.37 -33.47 21.62
N LEU A 530 56.01 -32.89 22.76
CA LEU A 530 56.53 -31.60 23.21
C LEU A 530 58.05 -31.62 23.34
N LYS A 531 58.61 -32.72 23.87
CA LYS A 531 60.05 -32.91 24.00
C LYS A 531 60.75 -33.03 22.64
N ALA A 532 60.10 -33.69 21.66
CA ALA A 532 60.61 -33.81 20.30
C ALA A 532 60.65 -32.45 19.57
N GLU A 533 59.71 -31.55 19.86
CA GLU A 533 59.68 -30.17 19.36
C GLU A 533 60.61 -29.22 20.14
N GLY A 534 61.35 -29.72 21.14
CA GLY A 534 62.32 -28.94 21.92
C GLY A 534 61.70 -27.98 22.95
N SER A 535 60.43 -28.18 23.34
CA SER A 535 59.74 -27.33 24.30
C SER A 535 60.07 -27.68 25.75
N ASP A 536 60.36 -26.65 26.56
CA ASP A 536 60.52 -26.71 28.02
C ASP A 536 59.20 -27.02 28.75
N LEU A 537 58.05 -26.84 28.09
CA LEU A 537 56.74 -27.22 28.62
C LEU A 537 56.62 -28.73 28.87
N ALA A 538 57.41 -29.56 28.19
CA ALA A 538 57.43 -31.01 28.41
C ALA A 538 57.78 -31.38 29.86
N ASP A 539 58.64 -30.60 30.52
CA ASP A 539 59.04 -30.84 31.91
C ASP A 539 57.90 -30.47 32.88
N LYS A 540 57.21 -29.36 32.62
CA LYS A 540 56.01 -28.95 33.37
C LYS A 540 54.88 -29.99 33.26
N VAL A 541 54.64 -30.54 32.07
CA VAL A 541 53.67 -31.64 31.88
C VAL A 541 54.08 -32.88 32.67
N GLY A 542 55.38 -33.17 32.77
CA GLY A 542 55.91 -34.25 33.61
C GLY A 542 55.63 -34.03 35.09
N GLU A 543 55.77 -32.79 35.57
CA GLU A 543 55.45 -32.43 36.94
C GLU A 543 53.94 -32.56 37.23
N VAL A 544 53.09 -32.11 36.30
CA VAL A 544 51.63 -32.30 36.38
C VAL A 544 51.26 -33.79 36.47
N GLN A 545 51.91 -34.67 35.71
CA GLN A 545 51.67 -36.11 35.82
C GLN A 545 52.09 -36.69 37.17
N LYS A 546 53.19 -36.20 37.75
CA LYS A 546 53.66 -36.63 39.07
C LYS A 546 52.69 -36.22 40.18
N LEU A 547 52.24 -34.96 40.18
CA LEU A 547 51.27 -34.45 41.16
C LEU A 547 49.93 -35.16 41.03
N ASP A 548 49.49 -35.44 39.81
CA ASP A 548 48.24 -36.16 39.58
C ASP A 548 48.28 -37.61 40.05
N GLY A 549 49.43 -38.29 39.90
CA GLY A 549 49.65 -39.59 40.53
C GLY A 549 49.40 -39.55 42.04
N GLN A 550 49.83 -38.48 42.71
CA GLN A 550 49.58 -38.28 44.14
C GLN A 550 48.11 -37.97 44.44
N VAL A 551 47.43 -37.20 43.59
CA VAL A 551 45.98 -36.95 43.70
C VAL A 551 45.20 -38.26 43.60
N LYS A 552 45.53 -39.12 42.62
CA LYS A 552 44.92 -40.45 42.47
C LYS A 552 45.09 -41.30 43.72
N GLU A 553 46.30 -41.37 44.27
CA GLU A 553 46.58 -42.13 45.50
C GLU A 553 45.72 -41.64 46.68
N LEU A 554 45.55 -40.32 46.83
CA LEU A 554 44.67 -39.74 47.86
C LEU A 554 43.20 -40.07 47.63
N VAL A 555 42.72 -40.07 46.38
CA VAL A 555 41.35 -40.47 46.03
C VAL A 555 41.11 -41.95 46.33
N CYS A 556 42.05 -42.83 45.97
CA CYS A 556 42.00 -44.25 46.31
C CYS A 556 42.01 -44.47 47.83
N ARG A 557 42.82 -43.70 48.58
CA ARG A 557 42.86 -43.76 50.04
C ARG A 557 41.56 -43.25 50.68
N SER A 558 40.95 -42.20 50.14
CA SER A 558 39.63 -41.70 50.57
C SER A 558 38.54 -42.77 50.39
N CYS A 559 38.56 -43.46 49.25
CA CYS A 559 37.68 -44.59 48.97
C CYS A 559 37.85 -45.73 49.99
N GLN A 560 39.08 -46.12 50.31
CA GLN A 560 39.37 -47.16 51.31
C GLN A 560 38.90 -46.78 52.72
N GLU A 561 39.09 -45.52 53.13
CA GLU A 561 38.60 -45.05 54.44
C GLU A 561 37.07 -45.03 54.49
N ALA A 562 36.39 -44.73 53.38
CA ALA A 562 34.93 -44.82 53.30
C ALA A 562 34.42 -46.27 53.45
N GLU A 563 35.11 -47.25 52.85
CA GLU A 563 34.83 -48.68 53.07
C GLU A 563 35.02 -49.08 54.53
N ARG A 564 36.08 -48.59 55.19
CA ARG A 564 36.34 -48.86 56.62
C ARG A 564 35.29 -48.25 57.53
N LEU A 565 34.77 -47.05 57.20
CA LEU A 565 33.65 -46.44 57.91
C LEU A 565 32.38 -47.27 57.79
N VAL A 566 31.96 -47.62 56.57
CA VAL A 566 30.74 -48.39 56.31
C VAL A 566 30.81 -49.79 56.92
N ALA A 567 32.00 -50.41 56.92
CA ALA A 567 32.25 -51.70 57.58
C ALA A 567 32.37 -51.62 59.11
N GLY A 568 32.21 -50.44 59.72
CA GLY A 568 32.29 -50.24 61.17
C GLY A 568 33.69 -50.39 61.78
N LYS A 569 34.74 -50.42 60.94
CA LYS A 569 36.14 -50.60 61.36
C LYS A 569 36.82 -49.32 61.84
N VAL A 570 36.18 -48.17 61.65
CA VAL A 570 36.67 -46.84 62.07
C VAL A 570 35.50 -46.05 62.67
N LYS A 571 35.74 -45.34 63.79
CA LYS A 571 34.74 -44.46 64.41
C LYS A 571 34.47 -43.24 63.53
N LYS A 572 33.23 -42.76 63.50
CA LYS A 572 32.80 -41.61 62.67
C LYS A 572 33.68 -40.37 62.86
N GLU A 573 34.07 -40.05 64.09
CA GLU A 573 34.93 -38.90 64.42
C GLU A 573 36.32 -39.03 63.79
N ALA A 574 36.95 -40.20 63.91
CA ALA A 574 38.26 -40.48 63.32
C ALA A 574 38.23 -40.48 61.78
N TYR A 575 37.12 -40.91 61.17
CA TYR A 575 36.93 -40.83 59.73
C TYR A 575 36.83 -39.38 59.24
N ILE A 576 36.04 -38.54 59.91
CA ILE A 576 35.87 -37.12 59.56
C ILE A 576 37.22 -36.39 59.60
N GLU A 577 38.04 -36.66 60.62
CA GLU A 577 39.39 -36.08 60.73
C GLU A 577 40.32 -36.57 59.61
N SER A 578 40.30 -37.87 59.29
CA SER A 578 41.07 -38.47 58.20
C SER A 578 40.66 -37.91 56.82
N GLU A 579 39.35 -37.86 56.54
CA GLU A 579 38.79 -37.32 55.29
C GLU A 579 39.15 -35.83 55.12
N LYS A 580 39.05 -35.04 56.20
CA LYS A 580 39.46 -33.62 56.19
C LYS A 580 40.94 -33.47 55.84
N ASN A 581 41.81 -34.29 56.42
CA ASN A 581 43.25 -34.25 56.13
C ASN A 581 43.58 -34.68 54.70
N LEU A 582 42.89 -35.71 54.16
CA LEU A 582 43.05 -36.14 52.77
C LEU A 582 42.53 -35.08 51.78
N ALA A 583 41.38 -34.45 52.09
CA ALA A 583 40.80 -33.40 51.27
C ALA A 583 41.70 -32.16 51.18
N ILE A 584 42.30 -31.73 52.30
CA ILE A 584 43.25 -30.60 52.32
C ILE A 584 44.47 -30.91 51.46
N LYS A 585 45.07 -32.10 51.60
CA LYS A 585 46.23 -32.52 50.80
C LYS A 585 45.90 -32.63 49.32
N ARG A 586 44.71 -33.14 49.00
CA ARG A 586 44.23 -33.24 47.63
C ARG A 586 44.05 -31.85 47.01
N GLN A 587 43.47 -30.91 47.76
CA GLN A 587 43.29 -29.54 47.30
C GLN A 587 44.63 -28.83 47.06
N ASP A 588 45.65 -29.07 47.90
CA ASP A 588 47.01 -28.54 47.70
C ASP A 588 47.68 -29.09 46.43
N PHE A 589 47.52 -30.38 46.12
CA PHE A 589 48.05 -30.92 44.87
C PHE A 589 47.29 -30.44 43.65
N VAL A 590 45.96 -30.30 43.73
CA VAL A 590 45.15 -29.75 42.63
C VAL A 590 45.51 -28.28 42.39
N SER A 591 45.67 -27.45 43.43
CA SER A 591 46.06 -26.04 43.24
C SER A 591 47.46 -25.89 42.63
N ARG A 592 48.39 -26.80 42.95
CA ARG A 592 49.71 -26.84 42.29
C ARG A 592 49.61 -27.29 40.84
N ILE A 593 48.73 -28.25 40.52
CA ILE A 593 48.44 -28.64 39.13
C ILE A 593 47.88 -27.43 38.38
N ASP A 594 46.88 -26.73 38.94
CA ASP A 594 46.28 -25.55 38.32
C ASP A 594 47.34 -24.46 38.07
N SER A 595 48.24 -24.21 39.03
CA SER A 595 49.34 -23.25 38.87
C SER A 595 50.32 -23.64 37.75
N LEU A 596 50.56 -24.94 37.55
CA LEU A 596 51.39 -25.43 36.45
C LEU A 596 50.66 -25.34 35.11
N LEU A 597 49.34 -25.57 35.09
CA LEU A 597 48.50 -25.43 33.89
C LEU A 597 48.40 -23.97 33.44
N ASP A 598 48.33 -23.01 34.36
CA ASP A 598 48.34 -21.57 34.03
C ASP A 598 49.68 -21.12 33.42
N ALA A 599 50.74 -21.88 33.66
CA ALA A 599 52.08 -21.64 33.15
C ALA A 599 52.40 -22.43 31.86
N LEU A 600 51.46 -23.23 31.36
CA LEU A 600 51.51 -23.96 30.09
C LEU A 600 50.85 -23.11 29.00
#